data_AF-A0A1A8VJW7-F1
#
_entry.id   AF-A0A1A8VJW7-F1
#
_cell.length_a   1.000
_cell.length_b   1.000
_cell.length_c   1.000
_cell.angle_alpha   90.00
_cell.angle_beta   90.00
_cell.angle_gamma   90.00
#
_symmetry.space_group_name_H-M   'P 1'
#
loop_
_entity.id
_entity.type
_entity.pdbx_description
1 polymer ?
#
loop_
_entity_poly.entity_id
_entity_poly.type
_entity_poly.pdbx_seq_one_letter_code
_entity_poly.pdbx_strand_id
1 'polypeptide(L)'
;MSESAEAVIADVSSKRSVTIEISNVTNNYCLINPRVYLDNGETFNPPQPTVRPLKTEVCTFTKSGGKATGSVGVMTYDLFERSQNDYIESLAIMFSVPWDYNLYKNWFAVGIYKKGRSCDKDLYKEMYYEKNEQEHGFVRAEANGSGINYVGHHLDIKATMCPMGKAIIKVEVWDKLFTPIGQQAY
;
A
#
# COMPACT_ATOMS: atom_id res chain seq x y z
N MET A 1 22.05 -2.05 5.85
CA MET A 1 21.17 -2.57 4.77
C MET A 1 19.77 -2.53 5.33
N SER A 2 18.79 -2.03 4.58
CA SER A 2 17.38 -2.22 4.94
C SER A 2 17.06 -3.71 4.85
N GLU A 3 16.29 -4.25 5.80
CA GLU A 3 15.81 -5.63 5.74
C GLU A 3 14.83 -5.76 4.57
N SER A 4 14.89 -6.87 3.83
CA SER A 4 13.92 -7.17 2.77
C SER A 4 12.66 -7.80 3.35
N ALA A 5 11.54 -7.71 2.62
CA ALA A 5 10.31 -8.37 3.05
C ALA A 5 10.46 -9.88 3.27
N GLU A 6 11.30 -10.55 2.48
CA GLU A 6 11.54 -12.00 2.60
C GLU A 6 12.30 -12.35 3.88
N ALA A 7 13.19 -11.48 4.36
CA ALA A 7 13.87 -11.68 5.64
C ALA A 7 12.87 -11.52 6.79
N VAL A 8 12.09 -10.43 6.79
CA VAL A 8 11.12 -10.13 7.85
C VAL A 8 10.04 -11.22 7.95
N ILE A 9 9.53 -11.72 6.83
CA ILE A 9 8.45 -12.72 6.84
C ILE A 9 8.89 -14.08 7.38
N ALA A 10 10.20 -14.37 7.34
CA ALA A 10 10.76 -15.60 7.91
C ALA A 10 10.61 -15.63 9.44
N ASP A 11 10.71 -14.48 10.10
CA ASP A 11 10.58 -14.33 11.55
C ASP A 11 9.11 -14.30 12.03
N VAL A 12 8.16 -14.13 11.12
CA VAL A 12 6.73 -14.08 11.45
C VAL A 12 6.20 -15.50 11.70
N SER A 13 5.90 -15.82 12.96
CA SER A 13 5.33 -17.13 13.33
C SER A 13 3.85 -17.30 12.95
N SER A 14 3.14 -16.21 12.67
CA SER A 14 1.72 -16.24 12.31
C SER A 14 1.44 -16.96 10.99
N LYS A 15 0.35 -17.73 10.95
CA LYS A 15 -0.14 -18.42 9.73
C LYS A 15 -0.79 -17.48 8.71
N ARG A 16 -1.20 -16.28 9.15
CA ARG A 16 -1.75 -15.23 8.30
C ARG A 16 -1.02 -13.93 8.61
N SER A 17 -0.34 -13.41 7.60
CA SER A 17 0.41 -12.17 7.70
C SER A 17 0.52 -11.53 6.33
N VAL A 18 0.80 -10.24 6.35
CA VAL A 18 1.17 -9.47 5.17
C VAL A 18 2.37 -8.61 5.54
N THR A 19 3.44 -8.77 4.78
CA THR A 19 4.64 -7.93 4.84
C THR A 19 4.61 -7.01 3.63
N ILE A 20 4.67 -5.71 3.85
CA ILE A 20 4.59 -4.70 2.80
C ILE A 20 5.96 -4.05 2.67
N GLU A 21 6.57 -4.20 1.50
CA GLU A 21 7.81 -3.54 1.09
C GLU A 21 7.46 -2.32 0.25
N ILE A 22 7.89 -1.14 0.69
CA ILE A 22 7.60 0.13 0.04
C ILE A 22 8.93 0.71 -0.45
N SER A 23 9.13 0.66 -1.77
CA SER A 23 10.26 1.26 -2.46
C SER A 23 9.86 2.65 -2.97
N ASN A 24 10.40 3.68 -2.34
CA ASN A 24 10.26 5.05 -2.83
C ASN A 24 11.34 5.31 -3.88
N VAL A 25 10.96 5.24 -5.15
CA VAL A 25 11.84 5.45 -6.31
C VAL A 25 11.80 6.92 -6.78
N THR A 26 11.01 7.76 -6.13
CA THR A 26 10.96 9.20 -6.40
C THR A 26 12.26 9.88 -5.98
N ASN A 27 12.52 11.04 -6.57
CA ASN A 27 13.65 11.89 -6.20
C ASN A 27 13.30 12.95 -5.14
N ASN A 28 12.05 13.44 -5.16
CA ASN A 28 11.66 14.64 -4.41
C ASN A 28 10.62 14.41 -3.31
N TYR A 29 9.98 13.23 -3.27
CA TYR A 29 8.92 12.94 -2.32
C TYR A 29 9.42 12.12 -1.14
N CYS A 30 9.06 12.53 0.07
CA CYS A 30 9.15 11.70 1.26
C CYS A 30 7.75 11.16 1.58
N LEU A 31 7.62 9.87 1.83
CA LEU A 31 6.42 9.31 2.45
C LEU A 31 6.51 9.56 3.95
N ILE A 32 5.60 10.34 4.53
CA ILE A 32 5.59 10.70 5.95
C ILE A 32 4.23 10.42 6.59
N ASN A 33 4.14 10.54 7.91
CA ASN A 33 2.90 10.41 8.68
C ASN A 33 2.13 9.10 8.39
N PRO A 34 2.74 7.92 8.59
CA PRO A 34 2.04 6.67 8.39
C PRO A 34 0.79 6.60 9.27
N ARG A 35 -0.33 6.20 8.67
CA ARG A 35 -1.56 5.86 9.40
C ARG A 35 -2.00 4.47 9.01
N VAL A 36 -2.53 3.72 9.97
CA VAL A 36 -2.98 2.35 9.76
C VAL A 36 -4.38 2.19 10.33
N TYR A 37 -5.27 1.64 9.52
CA TYR A 37 -6.55 1.11 9.95
C TYR A 37 -6.58 -0.40 9.70
N LEU A 38 -6.81 -1.18 10.75
CA LEU A 38 -6.99 -2.62 10.66
C LEU A 38 -8.45 -2.96 10.93
N ASP A 39 -9.13 -3.53 9.93
CA ASP A 39 -10.45 -4.13 10.13
C ASP A 39 -10.31 -5.45 10.90
N ASN A 40 -9.24 -6.21 10.60
CA ASN A 40 -8.85 -7.41 11.33
C ASN A 40 -7.32 -7.55 11.38
N GLY A 41 -6.81 -8.03 12.52
CA GLY A 41 -5.38 -8.27 12.71
C GLY A 41 -4.73 -7.33 13.72
N GLU A 42 -3.41 -7.32 13.72
CA GLU A 42 -2.57 -6.50 14.59
C GLU A 42 -1.29 -6.08 13.86
N THR A 43 -0.73 -4.95 14.28
CA THR A 43 0.56 -4.46 13.78
C THR A 43 1.68 -5.24 14.45
N PHE A 44 2.46 -5.98 13.65
CA PHE A 44 3.64 -6.70 14.12
C PHE A 44 4.87 -5.79 14.05
N ASN A 45 5.21 -5.33 12.84
CA ASN A 45 6.24 -4.32 12.61
C ASN A 45 5.55 -3.06 12.06
N PRO A 46 5.58 -1.93 12.79
CA PRO A 46 4.89 -0.71 12.36
C PRO A 46 5.52 -0.13 11.09
N PRO A 47 4.74 0.59 10.26
CA PRO A 47 5.28 1.37 9.17
C PRO A 47 6.34 2.37 9.64
N GLN A 48 7.42 2.51 8.87
CA GLN A 48 8.46 3.48 9.19
C GLN A 48 7.89 4.89 9.18
N PRO A 49 8.24 5.76 10.16
CA PRO A 49 7.75 7.14 10.20
C PRO A 49 8.05 7.94 8.93
N THR A 50 9.10 7.56 8.20
CA THR A 50 9.47 8.22 6.95
C THR A 50 10.13 7.24 5.98
N VAL A 51 9.65 7.20 4.74
CA VAL A 51 10.34 6.56 3.60
C VAL A 51 10.90 7.65 2.72
N ARG A 52 12.22 7.86 2.81
CA ARG A 52 12.93 8.89 2.04
C ARG A 52 13.01 8.53 0.55
N PRO A 53 13.25 9.51 -0.33
CA PRO A 53 13.63 9.26 -1.71
C PRO A 53 14.71 8.19 -1.83
N LEU A 54 14.58 7.31 -2.83
CA LEU A 54 15.52 6.24 -3.15
C LEU A 54 15.80 5.28 -1.97
N LYS A 55 14.78 5.06 -1.12
CA LYS A 55 14.84 4.11 0.00
C LYS A 55 13.67 3.14 -0.05
N THR A 56 13.93 1.97 0.53
CA THR A 56 12.96 0.89 0.69
C THR A 56 12.81 0.61 2.17
N GLU A 57 11.57 0.57 2.63
CA GLU A 57 11.23 0.25 4.02
C GLU A 57 10.16 -0.85 4.05
N VAL A 58 10.09 -1.55 5.18
CA VAL A 58 9.21 -2.71 5.34
C VAL A 58 8.33 -2.53 6.59
N CYS A 59 7.10 -3.00 6.50
CA CYS A 59 6.21 -3.16 7.65
C CYS A 59 5.44 -4.48 7.58
N THR A 60 4.84 -4.91 8.69
CA THR A 60 4.17 -6.22 8.75
C THR A 60 2.96 -6.20 9.67
N PHE A 61 1.87 -6.80 9.17
CA PHE A 61 0.63 -6.98 9.91
C PHE A 61 0.27 -8.47 9.96
N THR A 62 -0.18 -8.94 11.12
CA THR A 62 -0.53 -10.34 11.35
C THR A 62 -1.98 -10.48 11.75
N LYS A 63 -2.57 -11.67 11.58
CA LYS A 63 -3.85 -11.95 12.25
C LYS A 63 -3.67 -11.84 13.77
N SER A 64 -4.74 -11.45 14.46
CA SER A 64 -4.73 -11.44 15.93
C SER A 64 -4.65 -12.87 16.48
N GLY A 65 -3.88 -13.07 17.56
CA GLY A 65 -3.81 -14.35 18.28
C GLY A 65 -5.18 -14.94 18.66
N GLY A 66 -5.31 -16.26 18.66
CA GLY A 66 -6.51 -16.96 19.16
C GLY A 66 -7.79 -16.85 18.31
N LYS A 67 -7.83 -16.00 17.27
CA LYS A 67 -8.99 -15.85 16.38
C LYS A 67 -8.75 -16.49 15.01
N ALA A 68 -9.80 -17.08 14.44
CA ALA A 68 -9.86 -17.57 13.05
C ALA A 68 -10.13 -16.42 12.06
N THR A 69 -9.33 -15.36 12.15
CA THR A 69 -9.42 -14.15 11.32
C THR A 69 -8.17 -13.98 10.46
N GLY A 70 -8.28 -13.15 9.44
CA GLY A 70 -7.18 -12.79 8.55
C GLY A 70 -6.34 -11.62 9.05
N SER A 71 -5.51 -11.08 8.15
CA SER A 71 -4.87 -9.76 8.30
C SER A 71 -5.44 -8.85 7.21
N VAL A 72 -6.21 -7.84 7.62
CA VAL A 72 -7.05 -7.04 6.72
C VAL A 72 -7.05 -5.59 7.17
N GLY A 73 -6.69 -4.68 6.26
CA GLY A 73 -6.64 -3.28 6.58
C GLY A 73 -6.22 -2.40 5.41
N VAL A 74 -6.04 -1.12 5.73
CA VAL A 74 -5.48 -0.12 4.84
C VAL A 74 -4.46 0.71 5.61
N MET A 75 -3.40 1.11 4.93
CA MET A 75 -2.45 2.07 5.46
C MET A 75 -2.25 3.22 4.48
N THR A 76 -1.88 4.38 5.00
CA THR A 76 -1.63 5.57 4.21
C THR A 76 -0.32 6.24 4.58
N TYR A 77 0.27 6.94 3.62
CA TYR A 77 1.37 7.87 3.81
C TYR A 77 1.05 9.19 3.13
N ASP A 78 1.41 10.29 3.76
CA ASP A 78 1.37 11.61 3.13
C ASP A 78 2.59 11.78 2.22
N LEU A 79 2.34 12.25 0.99
CA LEU A 79 3.35 12.48 -0.04
C LEU A 79 3.91 13.90 0.11
N PHE A 80 4.93 14.04 0.96
CA PHE A 80 5.56 15.32 1.26
C PHE A 80 6.58 15.70 0.20
N GLU A 81 6.38 16.86 -0.44
CA GLU A 81 7.33 17.42 -1.39
C GLU A 81 8.19 18.49 -0.71
N ARG A 82 9.51 18.32 -0.74
CA ARG A 82 10.43 19.24 -0.03
C ARG A 82 10.39 20.68 -0.56
N SER A 83 10.15 20.85 -1.86
CA SER A 83 10.11 22.17 -2.52
C SER A 83 8.91 23.00 -2.08
N GLN A 84 7.75 22.35 -1.89
CA GLN A 84 6.50 23.00 -1.46
C GLN A 84 6.37 23.07 0.06
N ASN A 85 7.20 22.32 0.80
CA ASN A 85 7.16 22.21 2.25
C ASN A 85 5.76 21.81 2.78
N ASP A 86 5.03 21.04 1.98
CA ASP A 86 3.71 20.48 2.30
C ASP A 86 3.56 19.12 1.61
N TYR A 87 2.53 18.38 1.99
CA TYR A 87 2.11 17.18 1.26
C TYR A 87 0.97 17.50 0.31
N ILE A 88 1.05 16.95 -0.89
CA ILE A 88 0.11 17.23 -1.98
C ILE A 88 -1.02 16.20 -2.03
N GLU A 89 -0.70 14.95 -1.73
CA GLU A 89 -1.57 13.79 -1.86
C GLU A 89 -1.21 12.76 -0.78
N SER A 90 -2.03 11.72 -0.63
CA SER A 90 -1.75 10.60 0.27
C SER A 90 -1.77 9.29 -0.51
N LEU A 91 -0.69 8.52 -0.39
CA LEU A 91 -0.62 7.13 -0.85
C LEU A 91 -1.51 6.27 0.05
N ALA A 92 -2.31 5.39 -0.53
CA ALA A 92 -3.06 4.37 0.19
C ALA A 92 -2.72 2.96 -0.33
N ILE A 93 -2.53 2.03 0.60
CA ILE A 93 -2.27 0.61 0.33
C ILE A 93 -3.25 -0.22 1.14
N MET A 94 -4.16 -0.91 0.46
CA MET A 94 -5.11 -1.84 1.07
C MET A 94 -4.60 -3.26 0.90
N PHE A 95 -4.80 -4.08 1.95
CA PHE A 95 -4.48 -5.50 1.94
C PHE A 95 -5.60 -6.31 2.61
N SER A 96 -5.86 -7.49 2.07
CA SER A 96 -6.78 -8.45 2.64
C SER A 96 -6.23 -9.87 2.47
N VAL A 97 -5.80 -10.47 3.58
CA VAL A 97 -5.31 -11.84 3.66
C VAL A 97 -6.27 -12.65 4.55
N PRO A 98 -7.31 -13.28 3.98
CA PRO A 98 -8.33 -13.97 4.75
C PRO A 98 -7.81 -15.25 5.44
N TRP A 99 -8.54 -15.69 6.46
CA TRP A 99 -8.24 -16.95 7.13
C TRP A 99 -8.58 -18.16 6.26
N ASP A 100 -9.77 -18.19 5.67
CA ASP A 100 -10.28 -19.33 4.89
C ASP A 100 -10.16 -19.11 3.37
N TYR A 101 -9.22 -19.82 2.75
CA TYR A 101 -9.00 -19.76 1.30
C TYR A 101 -9.91 -20.67 0.47
N ASN A 102 -10.75 -21.49 1.11
CA ASN A 102 -11.80 -22.22 0.40
C ASN A 102 -12.92 -21.27 -0.05
N LEU A 103 -13.15 -20.18 0.70
CA LEU A 103 -14.20 -19.21 0.44
C LEU A 103 -13.66 -17.89 -0.13
N TYR A 104 -12.46 -17.48 0.25
CA TYR A 104 -11.93 -16.15 -0.08
C TYR A 104 -10.54 -16.22 -0.71
N LYS A 105 -10.14 -15.14 -1.36
CA LYS A 105 -8.81 -14.95 -1.95
C LYS A 105 -8.12 -13.74 -1.36
N ASN A 106 -6.82 -13.65 -1.56
CA ASN A 106 -6.07 -12.45 -1.21
C ASN A 106 -6.43 -11.31 -2.17
N TRP A 107 -6.60 -10.12 -1.63
CA TRP A 107 -6.85 -8.90 -2.41
C TRP A 107 -5.94 -7.78 -1.93
N PHE A 108 -5.51 -6.94 -2.86
CA PHE A 108 -4.76 -5.74 -2.56
C PHE A 108 -5.18 -4.61 -3.50
N ALA A 109 -4.98 -3.40 -3.03
CA ALA A 109 -5.21 -2.21 -3.84
C ALA A 109 -4.19 -1.13 -3.50
N VAL A 110 -3.88 -0.29 -4.48
CA VAL A 110 -3.07 0.91 -4.31
C VAL A 110 -3.76 2.09 -4.96
N GLY A 111 -3.60 3.27 -4.37
CA GLY A 111 -4.21 4.49 -4.87
C GLY A 111 -3.56 5.74 -4.34
N ILE A 112 -3.91 6.87 -4.95
CA ILE A 112 -3.48 8.20 -4.52
C ILE A 112 -4.74 9.03 -4.29
N TYR A 113 -4.85 9.56 -3.08
CA TYR A 113 -5.96 10.37 -2.65
C TYR A 113 -5.52 11.82 -2.43
N LYS A 114 -6.47 12.74 -2.61
CA LYS A 114 -6.25 14.14 -2.25
C LYS A 114 -6.01 14.29 -0.76
N LYS A 115 -5.26 15.32 -0.40
CA LYS A 115 -5.02 15.76 0.97
C LYS A 115 -6.32 15.79 1.79
N GLY A 116 -6.25 15.22 3.00
CA GLY A 116 -7.38 15.17 3.94
C GLY A 116 -8.16 13.85 3.95
N ARG A 117 -7.84 12.88 3.09
CA ARG A 117 -8.44 11.55 3.18
C ARG A 117 -8.01 10.83 4.47
N SER A 118 -8.98 10.47 5.29
CA SER A 118 -8.76 9.70 6.53
C SER A 118 -8.38 8.25 6.25
N CYS A 119 -7.48 7.70 7.07
CA CYS A 119 -7.16 6.28 7.08
C CYS A 119 -8.09 5.58 8.07
N ASP A 120 -9.21 5.08 7.58
CA ASP A 120 -10.29 4.55 8.41
C ASP A 120 -11.06 3.41 7.72
N LYS A 121 -12.16 3.00 8.36
CA LYS A 121 -13.05 1.96 7.88
C LYS A 121 -13.68 2.29 6.52
N ASP A 122 -13.96 3.56 6.26
CA ASP A 122 -14.64 3.96 5.04
C ASP A 122 -13.66 3.92 3.86
N LEU A 123 -12.42 4.35 4.06
CA LEU A 123 -11.35 4.15 3.07
C LEU A 123 -11.12 2.66 2.78
N TYR A 124 -11.06 1.81 3.81
CA TYR A 124 -10.92 0.37 3.61
C TYR A 124 -12.07 -0.19 2.77
N LYS A 125 -13.33 0.15 3.11
CA LYS A 125 -14.51 -0.32 2.37
C LYS A 125 -14.52 0.17 0.93
N GLU A 126 -14.16 1.43 0.69
CA GLU A 126 -14.06 2.00 -0.65
C GLU A 126 -13.07 1.20 -1.48
N MET A 127 -11.83 1.04 -1.01
CA MET A 127 -10.79 0.30 -1.73
C MET A 127 -11.12 -1.20 -1.90
N TYR A 128 -11.93 -1.78 -1.00
CA TYR A 128 -12.25 -3.21 -1.03
C TYR A 128 -13.56 -3.57 -1.74
N TYR A 129 -14.57 -2.70 -1.78
CA TYR A 129 -15.89 -3.01 -2.34
C TYR A 129 -16.29 -2.15 -3.55
N GLU A 130 -15.73 -0.96 -3.71
CA GLU A 130 -16.12 -0.08 -4.81
C GLU A 130 -15.70 -0.68 -6.16
N LYS A 131 -16.51 -0.43 -7.20
CA LYS A 131 -16.31 -0.95 -8.55
C LYS A 131 -15.71 0.09 -9.50
N ASN A 132 -15.95 1.38 -9.24
CA ASN A 132 -15.44 2.46 -10.06
C ASN A 132 -14.03 2.88 -9.62
N GLU A 133 -13.09 1.92 -9.58
CA GLU A 133 -11.78 2.06 -8.93
C GLU A 133 -11.02 3.31 -9.39
N GLN A 134 -10.91 3.54 -10.71
CA GLN A 134 -10.19 4.68 -11.26
C GLN A 134 -10.86 6.03 -10.95
N GLU A 135 -12.20 6.09 -10.92
CA GLU A 135 -12.92 7.33 -10.56
C GLU A 135 -12.68 7.71 -9.10
N HIS A 136 -12.49 6.71 -8.23
CA HIS A 136 -12.19 6.87 -6.81
C HIS A 136 -10.69 6.98 -6.51
N GLY A 137 -9.82 6.88 -7.52
CA GLY A 137 -8.39 7.12 -7.37
C GLY A 137 -7.58 5.93 -6.87
N PHE A 138 -8.03 4.70 -7.15
CA PHE A 138 -7.28 3.48 -6.85
C PHE A 138 -7.41 2.42 -7.95
N VAL A 139 -6.63 1.35 -7.82
CA VAL A 139 -6.81 0.08 -8.56
C VAL A 139 -6.69 -1.08 -7.59
N ARG A 140 -7.46 -2.14 -7.81
CA ARG A 140 -7.51 -3.33 -6.98
C ARG A 140 -7.34 -4.60 -7.83
N ALA A 141 -6.68 -5.60 -7.28
CA ALA A 141 -6.65 -6.93 -7.88
C ALA A 141 -6.65 -8.05 -6.84
N GLU A 142 -7.07 -9.23 -7.30
CA GLU A 142 -6.79 -10.49 -6.61
C GLU A 142 -5.29 -10.76 -6.68
N ALA A 143 -4.70 -11.16 -5.56
CA ALA A 143 -3.29 -11.49 -5.50
C ALA A 143 -3.03 -12.85 -6.15
N ASN A 144 -2.53 -12.85 -7.37
CA ASN A 144 -2.11 -14.05 -8.11
C ASN A 144 -0.62 -14.02 -8.47
N GLY A 145 0.15 -13.07 -7.91
CA GLY A 145 1.54 -12.79 -8.25
C GLY A 145 1.74 -11.78 -9.37
N SER A 146 0.68 -11.40 -10.09
CA SER A 146 0.73 -10.33 -11.11
C SER A 146 0.67 -8.95 -10.48
N GLY A 147 1.12 -7.95 -11.24
CA GLY A 147 1.16 -6.56 -10.81
C GLY A 147 -0.04 -5.74 -11.26
N ILE A 148 -0.32 -4.68 -10.49
CA ILE A 148 -1.23 -3.59 -10.82
C ILE A 148 -0.45 -2.28 -10.90
N ASN A 149 -0.92 -1.36 -11.74
CA ASN A 149 -0.36 -0.04 -11.90
C ASN A 149 -1.45 1.00 -11.73
N TYR A 150 -1.23 1.97 -10.85
CA TYR A 150 -2.05 3.17 -10.71
C TYR A 150 -1.31 4.36 -11.32
N VAL A 151 -1.95 5.08 -12.24
CA VAL A 151 -1.40 6.29 -12.85
C VAL A 151 -2.06 7.50 -12.21
N GLY A 152 -1.32 8.17 -11.33
CA GLY A 152 -1.80 9.36 -10.63
C GLY A 152 -1.52 10.66 -11.38
N HIS A 153 -1.81 11.79 -10.75
CA HIS A 153 -1.52 13.10 -11.33
C HIS A 153 -0.03 13.43 -11.27
N HIS A 154 0.63 13.20 -10.13
CA HIS A 154 2.04 13.54 -9.89
C HIS A 154 2.97 12.32 -9.82
N LEU A 155 2.41 11.15 -9.53
CA LEU A 155 3.15 9.93 -9.24
C LEU A 155 2.44 8.72 -9.81
N ASP A 156 3.21 7.71 -10.14
CA ASP A 156 2.72 6.40 -10.55
C ASP A 156 3.06 5.36 -9.48
N ILE A 157 2.14 4.43 -9.23
CA ILE A 157 2.35 3.33 -8.27
C ILE A 157 2.33 2.03 -9.02
N LYS A 158 3.30 1.17 -8.75
CA LYS A 158 3.29 -0.23 -9.17
C LYS A 158 3.23 -1.12 -7.94
N ALA A 159 2.40 -2.15 -7.97
CA ALA A 159 2.32 -3.07 -6.85
C ALA A 159 2.11 -4.51 -7.31
N THR A 160 2.68 -5.47 -6.57
CA THR A 160 2.45 -6.91 -6.74
C THR A 160 2.14 -7.54 -5.37
N MET A 161 1.37 -8.62 -5.36
CA MET A 161 1.11 -9.41 -4.16
C MET A 161 1.08 -10.91 -4.46
N CYS A 162 1.67 -11.71 -3.57
CA CYS A 162 1.58 -13.17 -3.69
C CYS A 162 0.29 -13.75 -3.07
N PRO A 163 -0.23 -14.89 -3.58
CA PRO A 163 -1.47 -15.51 -3.09
C PRO A 163 -1.34 -16.23 -1.73
N MET A 164 -0.19 -16.15 -1.06
CA MET A 164 0.14 -17.01 0.07
C MET A 164 -0.50 -16.54 1.39
N GLY A 165 -0.60 -17.43 2.37
CA GLY A 165 -1.06 -17.09 3.73
C GLY A 165 -0.14 -16.12 4.46
N LYS A 166 1.17 -16.27 4.23
CA LYS A 166 2.19 -15.27 4.56
C LYS A 166 2.44 -14.45 3.30
N ALA A 167 1.66 -13.40 3.10
CA ALA A 167 1.69 -12.62 1.89
C ALA A 167 2.81 -11.57 1.93
N ILE A 168 3.36 -11.27 0.76
CA ILE A 168 4.23 -10.12 0.53
C ILE A 168 3.54 -9.21 -0.46
N ILE A 169 3.47 -7.92 -0.15
CA ILE A 169 3.12 -6.86 -1.10
C ILE A 169 4.39 -6.07 -1.38
N LYS A 170 4.74 -5.90 -2.66
CA LYS A 170 5.80 -4.99 -3.07
C LYS A 170 5.17 -3.79 -3.73
N VAL A 171 5.48 -2.60 -3.26
CA VAL A 171 4.96 -1.32 -3.77
C VAL A 171 6.14 -0.46 -4.19
N GLU A 172 6.09 0.05 -5.42
CA GLU A 172 7.03 1.04 -5.92
C GLU A 172 6.29 2.34 -6.19
N VAL A 173 6.82 3.44 -5.65
CA VAL A 173 6.31 4.80 -5.90
C VAL A 173 7.29 5.50 -6.83
N TRP A 174 6.81 5.89 -8.01
CA TRP A 174 7.61 6.49 -9.08
C TRP A 174 7.22 7.94 -9.31
N ASP A 175 8.22 8.78 -9.58
CA ASP A 175 7.98 10.07 -10.21
C ASP A 175 7.20 9.84 -11.51
N LYS A 176 6.24 10.70 -11.83
CA LYS A 176 5.49 10.56 -13.09
C LYS A 176 6.45 10.64 -14.26
N LEU A 177 6.62 9.50 -14.94
CA LEU A 177 7.67 9.34 -15.95
C LEU A 177 7.36 10.10 -17.24
N PHE A 178 6.09 10.47 -17.49
CA PHE A 178 5.67 11.21 -18.68
C PHE A 178 4.46 12.12 -18.39
N THR A 179 4.65 13.44 -18.45
CA THR A 179 3.56 14.35 -18.85
C THR A 179 3.33 14.11 -20.34
N PRO A 180 2.08 13.95 -20.84
CA PRO A 180 1.87 14.02 -22.29
C PRO A 180 2.44 15.35 -22.78
N ILE A 181 3.47 15.27 -23.63
CA ILE A 181 3.96 16.40 -24.42
C ILE A 181 2.83 16.71 -25.40
N GLY A 182 1.86 17.50 -24.98
CA GLY A 182 0.62 17.67 -25.74
C GLY A 182 -0.35 18.75 -25.24
N GLN A 183 0.01 19.53 -24.23
CA GLN A 183 -0.72 20.77 -23.89
C GLN A 183 0.22 21.97 -23.76
N GLN A 184 1.21 22.04 -24.65
CA GLN A 184 1.65 23.32 -25.21
C GLN A 184 1.01 23.44 -26.59
N ALA A 185 -0.18 24.04 -26.64
CA ALA A 185 -0.76 24.52 -27.87
C ALA A 185 -1.54 25.81 -27.54
N TYR A 186 -0.86 26.93 -27.82
CA TYR A 186 -1.30 28.31 -28.03
C TYR A 186 -2.14 29.01 -26.95
#